data_AF-A0A3D0K3A8-F1
#
_entry.id   AF-A0A3D0K3A8-F1
#
_cell.length_a   1.000
_cell.length_b   1.000
_cell.length_c   1.000
_cell.angle_alpha   90.00
_cell.angle_beta   90.00
_cell.angle_gamma   90.00
#
_symmetry.space_group_name_H-M   'P 1'
#
loop_
_entity.id
_entity.type
_entity.pdbx_description
1 polymer ?
#
loop_
_entity_poly.entity_id
_entity_poly.type
_entity_poly.pdbx_seq_one_letter_code
_entity_poly.pdbx_strand_id
1 'polypeptide(L)' 'WVAIAAGDTHAMALDADGGVTAWGTNSYGQTDVPEGAVFTAIAAGSDFSVGLLDDGSL' A
#
# COMPACT_ATOMS: atom_id res chain seq x y z
N TRP A 1 -7.10 8.53 7.62
CA TRP A 1 -7.08 7.13 7.19
C TRP A 1 -8.45 6.75 6.68
N VAL A 2 -8.51 6.20 5.47
CA VAL A 2 -9.74 5.80 4.79
C VAL A 2 -9.79 4.31 4.47
N ALA A 3 -8.64 3.64 4.38
CA ALA A 3 -8.56 2.18 4.21
C ALA A 3 -7.33 1.58 4.89
N ILE A 4 -7.40 0.28 5.19
CA ILE A 4 -6.30 -0.54 5.71
C ILE A 4 -6.31 -1.86 4.94
N ALA A 5 -5.12 -2.38 4.64
CA ALA A 5 -4.92 -3.73 4.13
C ALA A 5 -3.90 -4.47 5.01
N ALA A 6 -4.14 -5.74 5.30
CA ALA A 6 -3.25 -6.58 6.10
C ALA A 6 -2.86 -7.82 5.28
N GLY A 7 -1.56 -7.99 5.06
CA GLY A 7 -0.96 -9.23 4.58
C GLY A 7 -0.58 -10.13 5.76
N ASP A 8 0.22 -11.18 5.50
CA ASP A 8 0.59 -12.15 6.54
C ASP A 8 1.52 -11.55 7.59
N THR A 9 2.49 -10.73 7.15
CA THR A 9 3.53 -10.15 8.03
C THR A 9 3.77 -8.65 7.79
N HIS A 10 2.95 -8.02 6.97
CA HIS A 10 2.99 -6.59 6.69
C HIS A 10 1.57 -6.01 6.62
N ALA A 11 1.46 -4.69 6.72
CA ALA A 11 0.20 -3.98 6.58
C ALA A 11 0.41 -2.63 5.91
N MET A 12 -0.68 -2.09 5.37
CA MET A 12 -0.74 -0.81 4.67
C MET A 12 -1.93 0.00 5.19
N ALA A 13 -1.79 1.31 5.26
CA ALA A 13 -2.88 2.24 5.50
C ALA A 13 -2.88 3.33 4.42
N LEU A 14 -4.08 3.67 3.93
CA LEU A 14 -4.33 4.73 2.97
C LEU A 14 -4.98 5.92 3.68
N ASP A 15 -4.41 7.11 3.53
CA ASP A 15 -4.99 8.35 4.03
C ASP A 15 -5.98 8.99 3.03
N ALA A 16 -6.63 10.08 3.44
CA ALA A 16 -7.67 10.72 2.63
C ALA A 16 -7.11 11.53 1.44
N ASP A 17 -5.80 11.82 1.46
CA ASP A 17 -5.10 12.58 0.43
C ASP A 17 -4.40 11.64 -0.58
N GLY A 18 -4.57 10.32 -0.41
CA GLY A 18 -4.02 9.27 -1.27
C GLY A 18 -2.62 8.79 -0.87
N GLY A 19 -2.09 9.26 0.26
CA GLY A 19 -0.82 8.79 0.81
C GLY A 19 -0.95 7.38 1.41
N VAL A 20 0.09 6.56 1.20
CA VAL A 20 0.17 5.21 1.76
C VAL A 20 1.32 5.11 2.74
N THR A 21 1.04 4.54 3.91
CA THR A 21 2.07 4.08 4.85
C THR A 21 2.03 2.57 4.92
N ALA A 22 3.17 1.92 4.71
CA ALA A 22 3.33 0.46 4.83
C ALA A 22 4.34 0.11 5.92
N TRP A 23 4.10 -0.97 6.65
CA TRP A 23 4.97 -1.42 7.75
C TRP A 23 4.95 -2.95 7.90
N GLY A 24 6.00 -3.49 8.54
CA GLY A 24 6.17 -4.92 8.78
C GLY A 24 7.37 -5.51 8.03
N THR A 25 7.28 -6.78 7.65
CA THR A 25 8.32 -7.45 6.85
C THR A 25 8.47 -6.80 5.49
N ASN A 26 9.72 -6.60 5.07
CA ASN A 26 10.06 -6.00 3.78
C ASN A 26 11.09 -6.83 2.98
N SER A 27 11.14 -8.15 3.20
CA SER A 27 12.14 -9.01 2.55
C SER A 27 12.01 -9.06 1.01
N TYR A 28 10.84 -8.71 0.48
CA TYR A 28 10.53 -8.67 -0.96
C TYR A 28 10.14 -7.27 -1.46
N GLY A 29 10.31 -6.22 -0.64
CA GLY A 29 9.87 -4.86 -0.98
C GLY A 29 8.39 -4.59 -0.71
N GLN A 30 7.70 -5.41 0.09
CA GLN A 30 6.27 -5.26 0.39
C GLN A 30 5.89 -3.89 0.96
N THR A 31 6.82 -3.23 1.65
CA THR A 31 6.62 -1.92 2.27
C THR A 31 7.31 -0.78 1.52
N ASP A 32 7.88 -1.03 0.33
CA ASP A 32 8.52 -0.01 -0.49
C ASP A 32 7.46 0.80 -1.25
N VAL A 33 6.96 1.86 -0.62
CA VAL A 33 5.97 2.75 -1.24
C VAL A 33 6.68 3.77 -2.14
N PRO A 34 6.31 3.90 -3.43
CA PRO A 34 6.88 4.91 -4.32
C PRO A 34 6.62 6.33 -3.80
N GLU A 35 7.67 7.16 -3.76
CA GLU A 35 7.52 8.56 -3.38
C GLU A 35 6.67 9.34 -4.41
N GLY A 36 5.77 10.19 -3.92
CA GLY A 36 4.96 11.07 -4.76
C GLY A 36 3.78 10.41 -5.48
N ALA A 37 3.57 9.09 -5.28
CA ALA A 37 2.39 8.41 -5.80
C ALA A 37 1.14 8.74 -4.98
N VAL A 38 0.00 8.86 -5.66
CA VAL A 38 -1.32 9.08 -5.06
C VAL A 38 -2.19 7.88 -5.37
N PHE A 39 -2.68 7.21 -4.33
CA PHE A 39 -3.45 5.97 -4.44
C PHE A 39 -4.92 6.20 -4.10
N THR A 40 -5.79 5.43 -4.74
CA THR A 40 -7.23 5.39 -4.45
C THR A 40 -7.67 4.10 -3.78
N ALA A 41 -6.89 3.03 -3.93
CA ALA A 41 -7.12 1.75 -3.27
C ALA A 41 -5.82 1.02 -2.96
N ILE A 42 -5.87 0.13 -1.95
CA ILE A 42 -4.75 -0.70 -1.51
C ILE A 42 -5.21 -2.15 -1.30
N ALA A 43 -4.32 -3.10 -1.56
CA ALA A 43 -4.46 -4.50 -1.21
C ALA A 43 -3.11 -5.10 -0.79
N ALA A 44 -3.15 -6.09 0.10
CA ALA A 44 -1.98 -6.80 0.59
C ALA A 44 -2.20 -8.32 0.48
N GLY A 45 -1.25 -9.02 -0.14
CA GLY A 45 -1.15 -10.47 -0.14
C GLY A 45 -0.14 -10.97 0.91
N SER A 46 0.24 -12.25 0.84
CA SER A 46 1.23 -12.81 1.78
C SER A 46 2.58 -12.08 1.72
N ASP A 47 3.11 -11.91 0.50
CA ASP A 47 4.46 -11.37 0.25
C ASP A 47 4.49 -10.25 -0.79
N PHE A 48 3.34 -9.66 -1.10
CA PHE A 48 3.24 -8.56 -2.06
C PHE A 48 2.17 -7.56 -1.63
N SER A 49 2.33 -6.33 -2.10
CA SER A 49 1.37 -5.24 -1.98
C SER A 49 0.97 -4.74 -3.36
N VAL A 50 -0.25 -4.18 -3.46
CA VAL A 50 -0.77 -3.56 -4.68
C VAL A 50 -1.43 -2.24 -4.29
N GLY A 51 -1.12 -1.19 -5.05
CA GLY A 51 -1.84 0.09 -5.00
C GLY A 51 -2.54 0.33 -6.33
N LEU A 52 -3.69 1.00 -6.32
CA LEU A 52 -4.32 1.55 -7.51
C LEU A 52 -4.10 3.06 -7.52
N LEU A 53 -3.41 3.58 -8.53
CA LEU A 53 -3.16 5.00 -8.73
C LEU A 53 -4.45 5.76 -9.08
N ASP A 54 -4.45 7.07 -8.90
CA ASP A 54 -5.58 7.95 -9.21
C ASP A 54 -5.94 7.99 -10.70
N ASP A 55 -4.97 7.73 -11.57
CA ASP A 55 -5.14 7.54 -13.01
C ASP A 55 -5.67 6.15 -13.40
N GLY A 56 -5.86 5.25 -12.42
CA GLY A 56 -6.37 3.90 -12.60
C GLY A 56 -5.32 2.85 -12.99
N SER A 57 -4.04 3.19 -13.02
CA SER A 57 -2.94 2.22 -13.18
C SER A 57 -2.56 1.54 -11.85
N LEU A 58 -1.89 0.38 -11.94
CA LEU A 58 -1.39 -0.38 -10.78
C LEU A 58 0.10 -0.12 -10.56
#